data_AF-A0A3D0P7S7-F1
#
_entry.id   AF-A0A3D0P7S7-F1
#
_cell.length_a   1.000
_cell.length_b   1.000
_cell.length_c   1.000
_cell.angle_alpha   90.00
_cell.angle_beta   90.00
_cell.angle_gamma   90.00
#
_symmetry.space_group_name_H-M   'P 1'
#
loop_
_entity.id
_entity.type
_entity.pdbx_description
1 polymer ?
#
loop_
_entity_poly.entity_id
_entity_poly.type
_entity_poly.pdbx_seq_one_letter_code
_entity_poly.pdbx_strand_id
1 'polypeptide(L)'
;MTLADLPLGARLLIRARTEWRFAAVSRKTEERITLSVASPKGRNYRIARPPESPLAGERGIQFLVSEFSEPWRENLSRIERRW
;
A
#
# COMPACT_ATOMS: atom_id res chain seq x y z
N MET A 1 -0.61 -2.54 -14.38
CA MET A 1 0.08 -1.48 -13.64
C MET A 1 0.83 -2.12 -12.48
N THR A 2 2.01 -1.61 -12.15
CA THR A 2 2.95 -2.16 -11.18
C THR A 2 3.41 -1.06 -10.21
N LEU A 3 4.09 -1.44 -9.12
CA LEU A 3 4.70 -0.46 -8.21
C LEU A 3 5.74 0.44 -8.89
N ALA A 4 6.43 -0.05 -9.92
CA ALA A 4 7.39 0.74 -10.68
C ALA A 4 6.74 1.95 -11.37
N ASP A 5 5.46 1.84 -11.74
CA ASP A 5 4.70 2.89 -12.43
C ASP A 5 4.32 4.05 -11.49
N LEU A 6 4.33 3.82 -10.17
CA LEU A 6 3.98 4.85 -9.19
C LEU A 6 5.13 5.82 -8.92
N PRO A 7 4.88 7.14 -8.86
CA PRO A 7 5.90 8.12 -8.46
C PRO A 7 6.27 7.98 -6.96
N LEU A 8 7.41 8.54 -6.58
CA LEU A 8 7.72 8.74 -5.16
C LEU A 8 6.62 9.58 -4.50
N GLY A 9 6.20 9.19 -3.30
CA GLY A 9 5.10 9.81 -2.57
C GLY A 9 3.70 9.33 -2.98
N ALA A 10 3.57 8.54 -4.05
CA ALA A 10 2.28 7.99 -4.46
C ALA A 10 1.64 7.17 -3.32
N ARG A 11 0.35 7.38 -3.12
CA ARG A 11 -0.46 6.70 -2.10
C ARG A 11 -1.15 5.49 -2.70
N LEU A 12 -1.22 4.43 -1.91
CA LEU A 12 -1.91 3.19 -2.25
C LEU A 12 -2.39 2.49 -0.99
N LEU A 13 -3.26 1.50 -1.16
CA LEU A 13 -3.59 0.57 -0.07
C LEU A 13 -2.74 -0.70 -0.17
N ILE A 14 -2.46 -1.29 0.98
CA ILE A 14 -1.90 -2.64 1.06
C ILE A 14 -2.73 -3.47 2.02
N ARG A 15 -2.79 -4.78 1.79
CA ARG A 15 -3.40 -5.70 2.72
C ARG A 15 -2.37 -6.18 3.75
N ALA A 16 -2.63 -5.88 5.03
CA ALA A 16 -1.96 -6.54 6.15
C ALA A 16 -2.61 -7.92 6.39
N ARG A 17 -2.37 -8.59 7.52
CA ARG A 17 -3.02 -9.89 7.81
C ARG A 17 -4.51 -9.77 8.15
N THR A 18 -4.92 -8.70 8.83
CA THR A 18 -6.30 -8.55 9.34
C THR A 18 -7.08 -7.38 8.75
N GLU A 19 -6.42 -6.46 8.06
CA GLU A 19 -7.01 -5.21 7.60
C GLU A 19 -6.23 -4.64 6.40
N TRP A 20 -6.85 -3.73 5.67
CA TRP A 20 -6.22 -2.89 4.67
C TRP A 20 -5.65 -1.62 5.29
N ARG A 21 -4.50 -1.16 4.81
CA ARG A 21 -3.78 -0.01 5.36
C ARG A 21 -3.32 0.92 4.26
N PHE A 22 -3.27 2.22 4.57
CA PHE A 22 -2.61 3.20 3.72
C PHE A 22 -1.10 2.99 3.71
N ALA A 23 -0.53 3.16 2.53
CA ALA A 23 0.89 3.19 2.31
C ALA A 23 1.26 4.30 1.33
N ALA A 24 2.53 4.70 1.35
CA ALA A 24 3.10 5.61 0.38
C ALA A 24 4.45 5.10 -0.14
N VAL A 25 4.73 5.33 -1.42
CA VAL A 25 6.04 5.02 -2.02
C VAL A 25 7.10 5.94 -1.40
N SER A 26 7.97 5.39 -0.56
CA SER A 26 8.99 6.16 0.17
C SER A 26 10.37 6.11 -0.45
N ARG A 27 10.66 5.08 -1.24
CA ARG A 27 11.93 4.90 -1.95
C ARG A 27 11.74 4.02 -3.17
N LYS A 28 12.49 4.29 -4.24
CA LYS A 28 12.59 3.44 -5.43
C LYS A 28 14.06 3.16 -5.71
N THR A 29 14.40 1.90 -5.95
CA THR A 29 15.65 1.45 -6.57
C THR A 29 15.31 0.48 -7.68
N GLU A 30 16.28 0.09 -8.49
CA GLU A 30 16.08 -0.90 -9.57
C GLU A 30 15.61 -2.24 -9.04
N GLU A 31 16.06 -2.65 -7.85
CA GLU A 31 15.74 -3.95 -7.25
C GLU A 31 14.47 -3.94 -6.40
N ARG A 32 14.11 -2.79 -5.80
CA ARG A 32 13.06 -2.75 -4.78
C ARG A 32 12.39 -1.38 -4.65
N ILE A 33 11.09 -1.43 -4.41
CA ILE A 33 10.25 -0.29 -4.03
C ILE A 33 9.96 -0.40 -2.54
N THR A 34 10.26 0.65 -1.77
CA THR A 34 9.98 0.69 -0.33
C THR A 34 8.72 1.49 -0.05
N LEU A 35 7.76 0.86 0.62
CA LEU A 35 6.51 1.48 1.04
C LEU A 35 6.57 1.84 2.52
N SER A 36 6.21 3.07 2.87
CA SER A 36 5.94 3.47 4.24
C SER A 36 4.47 3.22 4.54
N VAL A 37 4.18 2.37 5.51
CA VAL A 37 2.83 1.89 5.84
C VAL A 37 2.38 2.46 7.18
N ALA A 38 1.19 3.04 7.21
CA ALA A 38 0.56 3.51 8.44
C ALA A 38 0.11 2.33 9.31
N SER A 39 0.56 2.27 10.56
CA SER A 39 0.10 1.30 11.56
C SER A 39 -0.98 1.89 12.47
N PRO A 40 -1.99 1.10 12.89
CA PRO A 40 -3.04 1.56 13.82
C PRO A 40 -2.49 2.08 15.14
N LYS A 41 -1.29 1.64 15.52
CA LYS A 41 -0.63 2.03 16.76
C LYS A 41 0.11 3.38 16.66
N GLY A 42 -0.16 4.18 15.62
CA GLY A 42 0.42 5.51 15.42
C GLY A 42 1.88 5.53 14.95
N ARG A 43 2.44 4.36 14.60
CA ARG A 43 3.79 4.23 14.04
C ARG A 43 3.72 3.95 12.55
N ASN A 44 4.82 4.19 11.85
CA ASN A 44 4.97 3.73 10.47
C ASN A 44 5.98 2.59 10.44
N TYR A 45 5.73 1.60 9.60
CA TYR A 45 6.71 0.57 9.29
C TYR A 45 6.98 0.58 7.79
N ARG A 46 8.12 0.03 7.39
CA ARG A 46 8.51 -0.05 5.98
C ARG A 46 8.43 -1.48 5.50
N ILE A 47 7.94 -1.66 4.29
CA ILE A 47 8.02 -2.93 3.58
C ILE A 47 8.70 -2.70 2.23
N ALA A 48 9.51 -3.66 1.80
CA ALA A 48 10.10 -3.67 0.48
C ALA A 48 9.32 -4.63 -0.41
N ARG A 49 9.07 -4.23 -1.66
CA ARG A 49 8.41 -5.03 -2.67
C ARG A 49 9.17 -4.94 -3.99
N PRO A 50 9.17 -6.00 -4.81
CA PRO A 50 9.73 -5.93 -6.15
C PRO A 50 9.03 -4.86 -7.02
N PRO A 51 9.73 -4.15 -7.91
CA PRO A 51 9.13 -3.13 -8.77
C PRO A 51 7.95 -3.63 -9.62
N GLU A 52 8.01 -4.88 -10.06
CA GLU A 52 7.01 -5.58 -10.86
C GLU A 52 5.75 -5.98 -10.07
N SER A 53 5.71 -5.72 -8.75
CA SER A 53 4.57 -6.10 -7.93
C SER A 53 3.27 -5.51 -8.49
N PRO A 54 2.26 -6.34 -8.77
CA PRO A 54 1.07 -5.91 -9.47
C PRO A 54 0.19 -5.01 -8.58
N LEU A 55 -0.38 -3.99 -9.22
CA LEU A 55 -1.38 -3.12 -8.64
C LEU A 55 -2.74 -3.38 -9.28
N ALA A 56 -3.76 -3.34 -8.44
CA ALA A 56 -5.15 -3.22 -8.85
C ALA A 56 -5.64 -1.81 -8.51
N GLY A 57 -6.73 -1.40 -9.15
CA GLY A 57 -7.29 -0.06 -8.97
C GLY A 57 -8.81 -0.09 -9.02
N GLU A 58 -9.44 0.62 -8.10
CA GLU A 58 -10.88 0.76 -8.05
C GLU A 58 -11.25 2.19 -7.66
N ARG A 59 -12.08 2.86 -8.49
CA ARG A 59 -12.53 4.26 -8.27
C ARG A 59 -11.38 5.25 -7.97
N GLY A 60 -10.24 5.09 -8.65
CA GLY A 60 -9.07 5.97 -8.49
C GLY A 60 -8.16 5.62 -7.31
N ILE A 61 -8.51 4.62 -6.50
CA ILE A 61 -7.65 4.14 -5.41
C ILE A 61 -6.84 2.95 -5.92
N GLN A 62 -5.51 3.09 -5.89
CA GLN A 62 -4.58 2.02 -6.22
C GLN A 62 -4.33 1.15 -4.98
N PHE A 63 -4.19 -0.15 -5.17
CA PHE A 63 -3.87 -1.07 -4.09
C PHE A 63 -3.01 -2.24 -4.56
N LEU A 64 -2.10 -2.67 -3.69
CA LEU A 64 -1.23 -3.81 -3.94
C LEU A 64 -2.07 -5.08 -3.95
N VAL A 65 -1.96 -5.87 -5.03
CA VAL A 65 -2.64 -7.15 -5.13
C VAL A 65 -2.17 -8.04 -3.97
N SER A 66 -3.13 -8.70 -3.33
CA SER A 66 -2.91 -9.55 -2.17
C SER A 66 -3.53 -10.92 -2.39
N GLU A 67 -2.98 -11.92 -1.72
CA GLU A 67 -3.56 -13.27 -1.63
C GLU A 67 -4.90 -13.29 -0.87
N PHE A 68 -5.18 -12.26 -0.05
CA PHE A 68 -6.45 -12.14 0.66
C PHE A 68 -7.49 -11.48 -0.26
N SER A 69 -8.63 -12.16 -0.44
CA SER A 69 -9.71 -11.74 -1.33
C SER A 69 -10.66 -10.70 -0.73
N GLU A 70 -10.52 -10.39 0.55
CA GLU A 70 -11.42 -9.46 1.25
C GLU A 70 -11.36 -8.04 0.65
N PRO A 71 -12.52 -7.45 0.29
CA PRO A 71 -12.58 -6.11 -0.26
C PRO A 71 -12.01 -5.06 0.71
N TRP A 72 -11.23 -4.11 0.19
CA TRP A 72 -10.65 -3.05 1.01
C TRP A 72 -11.70 -2.14 1.63
N ARG A 73 -12.86 -1.98 0.99
CA ARG A 73 -13.95 -1.10 1.42
C ARG A 73 -14.52 -1.47 2.79
N GLU A 74 -14.63 -2.76 3.05
CA GLU A 74 -15.26 -3.31 4.26
C GLU A 74 -14.25 -3.48 5.39
N ASN A 75 -12.96 -3.57 5.05
CA ASN A 75 -11.90 -3.89 5.98
C ASN A 75 -10.73 -2.89 5.90
N LEU A 76 -11.03 -1.60 5.68
CA LEU A 76 -10.04 -0.53 5.77
C LEU A 76 -9.78 -0.19 7.24
N SER A 77 -8.51 -0.13 7.62
CA SER A 77 -8.12 0.28 8.98
C SER A 77 -8.74 1.63 9.30
N ARG A 78 -9.37 1.78 10.47
CA ARG A 78 -10.03 3.02 10.93
C ARG A 78 -9.05 4.18 11.22
N ILE A 79 -7.81 4.08 10.76
CA ILE A 79 -6.82 5.15 10.80
C ILE A 79 -7.17 6.15 9.70
N GLU A 80 -8.23 6.90 9.93
CA GLU A 80 -8.52 8.12 9.20
C GLU A 80 -8.44 9.26 10.20
N ARG A 81 -7.46 10.14 10.00
CA ARG A 81 -7.40 11.54 10.47
C ARG A 81 -6.03 12.19 10.27
N ARG A 82 -4.95 11.41 10.04
CA ARG A 82 -3.56 11.94 10.04
C ARG A 82 -2.75 11.74 8.76
N TRP A 83 -3.26 11.00 7.77
CA TRP A 83 -2.49 10.57 6.60
C TRP A 83 -3.10 11.07 5.30
#